data_AF-A0A7Y5KFJ0-F1
#
_entry.id   AF-A0A7Y5KFJ0-F1
#
_cell.length_a   1.000
_cell.length_b   1.000
_cell.length_c   1.000
_cell.angle_alpha   90.00
_cell.angle_beta   90.00
_cell.angle_gamma   90.00
#
_symmetry.space_group_name_H-M   'P 1'
#
loop_
_entity.id
_entity.type
_entity.pdbx_description
1 polymer ?
#
loop_
_entity_poly.entity_id
_entity_poly.type
_entity_poly.pdbx_seq_one_letter_code
_entity_poly.pdbx_strand_id
1 'polypeptide(L)'
;STAFAWLLWGNTPFYASNEAAVLAMSGYQPSELIHQIGADRATPYVHRERKRTRHRIRFSEVKNAPVYKYTYMRKEYAIGSSQGGLLQPIQQHTWDVTWAVADPRGKHNTLFTMQPHSSPQELGMYFAEPLDPLTELVVRSKSNYDAWDKWIGGSPYEQVFQHEDALITLCDIPKHARFPYFCGLFSNDLARREADKSGWIFAQGGAALIAYRPLAPYEWKKEEDGDARLFSKHRKNGAVVQLAPASEYSWEEFKKTVRALPLEIKMQPKPSVRFTSLRGARMEFVYDETPKVNGVAVDYEHWPLFDGPFMFSEKGSRKLELRHGKLRRVLDFEAVGIKDWIEK
;
A
#
# COMPACT_ATOMS: atom_id res chain seq x y z
N SER A 1 -9.67 -6.57 -11.57
CA SER A 1 -10.20 -7.59 -12.49
C SER A 1 -9.29 -7.66 -13.70
N THR A 2 -8.72 -8.83 -14.00
CA THR A 2 -7.91 -9.06 -15.22
C THR A 2 -8.74 -8.95 -16.51
N ALA A 3 -10.04 -9.20 -16.44
CA ALA A 3 -10.93 -9.07 -17.60
C ALA A 3 -11.04 -7.61 -18.10
N PHE A 4 -11.19 -6.65 -17.19
CA PHE A 4 -11.20 -5.22 -17.53
C PHE A 4 -9.83 -4.74 -17.98
N ALA A 5 -8.77 -5.24 -17.36
CA ALA A 5 -7.40 -4.95 -17.75
C ALA A 5 -7.15 -5.34 -19.21
N TRP A 6 -7.55 -6.56 -19.60
CA TRP A 6 -7.53 -7.00 -20.99
C TRP A 6 -8.40 -6.15 -21.92
N LEU A 7 -9.68 -5.93 -21.58
CA LEU A 7 -10.61 -5.19 -22.44
C LEU A 7 -10.18 -3.74 -22.74
N LEU A 8 -9.61 -3.06 -21.74
CA LEU A 8 -9.32 -1.63 -21.83
C LEU A 8 -7.87 -1.31 -22.17
N TRP A 9 -6.92 -2.23 -21.92
CA TRP A 9 -5.49 -1.98 -22.11
C TRP A 9 -4.72 -3.16 -22.74
N GLY A 10 -5.35 -4.31 -22.99
CA GLY A 10 -4.71 -5.47 -23.62
C GLY A 10 -3.52 -6.06 -22.84
N ASN A 11 -3.41 -5.75 -21.54
CA ASN A 11 -2.18 -5.96 -20.76
C ASN A 11 -2.18 -7.22 -19.89
N THR A 12 -3.26 -8.00 -19.88
CA THR A 12 -3.35 -9.30 -19.18
C THR A 12 -4.07 -10.32 -20.03
N PRO A 13 -3.91 -11.64 -19.80
CA PRO A 13 -4.69 -12.65 -20.50
C PRO A 13 -6.20 -12.45 -20.33
N PHE A 14 -6.97 -12.83 -21.36
CA PHE A 14 -8.42 -12.75 -21.33
C PHE A 14 -9.02 -13.65 -20.23
N TYR A 15 -10.05 -13.13 -19.55
CA TYR A 15 -10.88 -13.88 -18.62
C TYR A 15 -12.34 -13.49 -18.86
N ALA A 16 -13.18 -14.47 -19.16
CA ALA A 16 -14.60 -14.24 -19.34
C ALA A 16 -15.28 -14.08 -17.97
N SER A 17 -16.03 -12.99 -17.79
CA SER A 17 -16.89 -12.79 -16.63
C SER A 17 -18.14 -12.00 -17.02
N ASN A 18 -19.19 -12.09 -16.21
CA ASN A 18 -20.43 -11.34 -16.44
C ASN A 18 -20.18 -9.83 -16.47
N GLU A 19 -19.29 -9.34 -15.59
CA GLU A 19 -18.89 -7.94 -15.56
C GLU A 19 -18.16 -7.53 -16.84
N ALA A 20 -17.28 -8.39 -17.35
CA ALA A 20 -16.56 -8.15 -18.60
C ALA A 20 -17.51 -8.06 -19.80
N ALA A 21 -18.56 -8.88 -19.84
CA ALA A 21 -19.58 -8.81 -20.87
C ALA A 21 -20.30 -7.45 -20.87
N VAL A 22 -20.65 -6.90 -19.70
CA VAL A 22 -21.27 -5.57 -19.59
C VAL A 22 -20.40 -4.49 -20.22
N LEU A 23 -19.10 -4.49 -19.90
CA LEU A 23 -18.16 -3.51 -20.46
C LEU A 23 -18.00 -3.69 -21.98
N ALA A 24 -17.84 -4.93 -22.45
CA ALA A 24 -17.71 -5.23 -23.88
C ALA A 24 -18.94 -4.81 -24.69
N MET A 25 -20.14 -5.00 -24.15
CA MET A 25 -21.40 -4.61 -24.79
C MET A 25 -21.69 -3.10 -24.73
N SER A 26 -21.03 -2.36 -23.83
CA SER A 26 -21.27 -0.92 -23.67
C SER A 26 -20.75 -0.06 -24.83
N GLY A 27 -19.85 -0.59 -25.66
CA GLY A 27 -19.14 0.17 -26.69
C GLY A 27 -18.14 1.19 -26.13
N TYR A 28 -17.96 1.26 -24.80
CA TYR A 28 -17.02 2.18 -24.17
C TYR A 28 -15.57 1.84 -24.55
N GLN A 29 -14.83 2.87 -24.94
CA GLN A 29 -13.38 2.83 -25.14
C GLN A 29 -12.76 3.99 -24.37
N PRO A 30 -11.64 3.78 -23.66
CA PRO A 30 -10.94 4.88 -23.02
C PRO A 30 -10.41 5.83 -24.10
N SER A 31 -10.48 7.14 -23.85
CA SER A 31 -9.81 8.11 -24.72
C SER A 31 -8.31 7.83 -24.79
N GLU A 32 -7.65 8.16 -25.90
CA GLU A 32 -6.22 7.95 -26.11
C GLU A 32 -5.35 8.37 -24.91
N LEU A 33 -5.59 9.55 -24.34
CA LEU A 33 -4.88 10.02 -23.15
C LEU A 33 -4.98 9.07 -21.96
N ILE A 34 -6.19 8.56 -21.66
CA ILE A 34 -6.42 7.61 -20.54
C ILE A 34 -5.76 6.27 -20.84
N HIS A 35 -5.84 5.81 -22.10
CA HIS A 35 -5.18 4.58 -22.52
C HIS A 35 -3.66 4.67 -22.30
N GLN A 36 -3.03 5.75 -22.79
CA GLN A 36 -1.59 5.99 -22.65
C GLN A 36 -1.15 6.08 -21.18
N ILE A 37 -1.87 6.83 -20.35
CA ILE A 37 -1.58 6.90 -18.90
C ILE A 37 -1.69 5.51 -18.25
N GLY A 38 -2.71 4.73 -18.59
CA GLY A 38 -2.92 3.41 -18.01
C GLY A 38 -1.86 2.39 -18.40
N ALA A 39 -1.33 2.47 -19.63
CA ALA A 39 -0.36 1.52 -20.19
C ALA A 39 1.11 1.91 -19.97
N ASP A 40 1.43 3.19 -19.78
CA ASP A 40 2.82 3.65 -19.71
C ASP A 40 3.48 3.35 -18.36
N ARG A 41 4.50 2.48 -18.39
CA ARG A 41 5.40 2.17 -17.27
C ARG A 41 6.87 2.34 -17.66
N ALA A 42 7.16 3.11 -18.71
CA ALA A 42 8.50 3.27 -19.25
C ALA A 42 9.46 3.97 -18.27
N THR A 43 8.96 4.93 -17.51
CA THR A 43 9.72 5.66 -16.49
C THR A 43 9.12 5.40 -15.11
N PRO A 44 9.92 5.04 -14.09
CA PRO A 44 9.47 4.99 -12.71
C PRO A 44 8.87 6.31 -12.23
N TYR A 45 7.81 6.27 -11.44
CA TYR A 45 7.23 7.50 -10.92
C TYR A 45 6.57 7.33 -9.55
N VAL A 46 6.48 8.45 -8.85
CA VAL A 46 5.68 8.60 -7.64
C VAL A 46 4.31 9.13 -8.01
N HIS A 47 3.27 8.57 -7.39
CA HIS A 47 1.93 9.12 -7.38
C HIS A 47 1.45 9.30 -5.94
N ARG A 48 1.00 10.50 -5.62
CA ARG A 48 0.49 10.91 -4.32
C ARG A 48 -0.98 11.25 -4.43
N GLU A 49 -1.77 10.83 -3.46
CA GLU A 49 -3.19 11.20 -3.41
C GLU A 49 -3.59 11.61 -2.01
N ARG A 50 -4.56 12.51 -1.92
CA ARG A 50 -5.29 12.79 -0.68
C ARG A 50 -6.72 12.31 -0.81
N LYS A 51 -7.16 11.46 0.12
CA LYS A 51 -8.55 11.03 0.27
C LYS A 51 -9.05 11.40 1.66
N ARG A 52 -10.23 10.91 2.01
CA ARG A 52 -10.80 10.99 3.34
C ARG A 52 -11.35 9.64 3.77
N THR A 53 -11.46 9.45 5.08
CA THR A 53 -12.26 8.35 5.62
C THR A 53 -13.74 8.52 5.27
N ARG A 54 -14.51 7.44 5.46
CA ARG A 54 -15.97 7.56 5.59
C ARG A 54 -16.32 8.54 6.73
N HIS A 55 -17.55 9.04 6.71
CA HIS A 55 -18.02 9.91 7.80
C HIS A 55 -17.95 9.15 9.11
N ARG A 56 -17.16 9.67 10.05
CA ARG A 56 -17.12 9.18 11.42
C ARG A 56 -18.31 9.77 12.15
N ILE A 57 -19.15 8.91 12.71
CA ILE A 57 -20.42 9.27 13.35
C ILE A 57 -20.38 9.12 14.88
N ARG A 58 -19.37 8.41 15.43
CA ARG A 58 -19.11 8.26 16.87
C ARG A 58 -17.60 8.21 17.12
N PHE A 59 -17.20 8.41 18.38
CA PHE A 59 -15.83 8.23 18.91
C PHE A 59 -14.71 9.01 18.23
N SER A 60 -15.03 10.07 17.48
CA SER A 60 -14.03 10.94 16.88
C SER A 60 -14.61 12.35 16.71
N GLU A 61 -13.84 13.35 17.12
CA GLU A 61 -14.13 14.76 16.84
C GLU A 61 -13.86 15.13 15.37
N VAL A 62 -13.11 14.29 14.65
CA VAL A 62 -12.77 14.51 13.24
C VAL A 62 -13.73 13.74 12.34
N LYS A 63 -14.71 14.44 11.76
CA LYS A 63 -15.74 13.85 10.89
C LYS A 63 -15.17 13.10 9.68
N ASN A 64 -14.14 13.64 9.05
CA ASN A 64 -13.50 13.07 7.86
C ASN A 64 -11.99 13.25 7.94
N ALA A 65 -11.30 12.30 8.56
CA ALA A 65 -9.85 12.36 8.65
C ALA A 65 -9.23 12.26 7.24
N PRO A 66 -8.18 13.04 6.95
CA PRO A 66 -7.46 12.92 5.69
C PRO A 66 -6.75 11.56 5.63
N VAL A 67 -6.69 11.02 4.42
CA VAL A 67 -5.93 9.82 4.09
C VAL A 67 -4.88 10.25 3.07
N TYR A 68 -3.62 9.96 3.34
CA TYR A 68 -2.54 10.25 2.42
C TYR A 68 -2.13 8.93 1.77
N LYS A 69 -2.04 8.90 0.46
CA LYS A 69 -1.59 7.72 -0.29
C LYS A 69 -0.33 8.04 -1.03
N TYR A 70 0.59 7.09 -1.06
CA TYR A 70 1.83 7.17 -1.78
C TYR A 70 2.02 5.87 -2.54
N THR A 71 2.24 5.96 -3.84
CA THR A 71 2.56 4.83 -4.70
C THR A 71 3.84 5.15 -5.45
N TYR A 72 4.80 4.23 -5.43
CA TYR A 72 5.92 4.23 -6.36
C TYR A 72 5.70 3.13 -7.37
N MET A 73 5.58 3.52 -8.63
CA MET A 73 5.23 2.64 -9.74
C MET A 73 6.45 2.43 -10.63
N ARG A 74 6.71 1.16 -10.97
CA ARG A 74 7.67 0.72 -11.98
C ARG A 74 7.03 -0.32 -12.88
N LYS A 75 7.72 -0.69 -13.97
CA LYS A 75 7.29 -1.83 -14.80
C LYS A 75 7.42 -3.16 -14.06
N GLU A 76 8.42 -3.32 -13.19
CA GLU A 76 8.69 -4.59 -12.50
C GLU A 76 7.81 -4.78 -11.25
N TYR A 77 7.46 -3.69 -10.58
CA TYR A 77 6.67 -3.71 -9.35
C TYR A 77 6.04 -2.35 -9.06
N ALA A 78 5.07 -2.37 -8.15
CA ALA A 78 4.59 -1.20 -7.44
C ALA A 78 4.75 -1.42 -5.93
N ILE A 79 5.02 -0.35 -5.20
CA ILE A 79 4.86 -0.32 -3.74
C ILE A 79 3.92 0.84 -3.41
N GLY A 80 2.85 0.50 -2.70
CA GLY A 80 1.80 1.45 -2.33
C GLY A 80 1.60 1.45 -0.82
N SER A 81 1.28 2.62 -0.26
CA SER A 81 0.89 2.76 1.13
C SER A 81 -0.16 3.85 1.32
N SER A 82 -0.97 3.68 2.37
CA SER A 82 -1.95 4.62 2.87
C SER A 82 -1.56 5.03 4.29
N GLN A 83 -1.14 6.28 4.46
CA GLN A 83 -0.82 6.85 5.77
C GLN A 83 -2.07 7.44 6.43
N GLY A 84 -2.08 7.43 7.77
CA GLY A 84 -3.17 7.93 8.61
C GLY A 84 -3.74 6.92 9.61
N GLY A 85 -3.08 5.77 9.80
CA GLY A 85 -3.47 4.76 10.79
C GLY A 85 -4.76 4.05 10.39
N LEU A 86 -5.76 4.08 11.27
CA LEU A 86 -7.04 3.41 11.06
C LEU A 86 -8.01 4.24 10.20
N LEU A 87 -8.10 3.87 8.93
CA LEU A 87 -8.87 4.58 7.90
C LEU A 87 -10.22 3.90 7.63
N GLN A 88 -10.26 2.57 7.70
CA GLN A 88 -11.48 1.78 7.54
C GLN A 88 -11.34 0.39 8.21
N PRO A 89 -12.35 -0.08 8.97
CA PRO A 89 -12.22 -1.27 9.81
C PRO A 89 -12.07 -2.62 9.12
N ILE A 90 -12.80 -2.82 8.02
CA ILE A 90 -13.11 -4.16 7.54
C ILE A 90 -12.17 -4.58 6.39
N GLN A 91 -11.85 -3.64 5.52
CA GLN A 91 -11.29 -3.83 4.18
C GLN A 91 -10.06 -2.97 3.91
N GLN A 92 -9.54 -2.26 4.91
CA GLN A 92 -8.30 -1.52 4.73
C GLN A 92 -7.15 -2.48 4.40
N HIS A 93 -6.31 -2.02 3.47
CA HIS A 93 -5.02 -2.59 3.14
C HIS A 93 -4.03 -1.45 3.22
N THR A 94 -3.25 -1.41 4.31
CA THR A 94 -2.44 -0.24 4.65
C THR A 94 -1.31 -0.04 3.65
N TRP A 95 -0.66 -1.11 3.21
CA TRP A 95 0.42 -1.07 2.24
C TRP A 95 0.65 -2.44 1.63
N ASP A 96 1.30 -2.48 0.46
CA ASP A 96 1.85 -3.71 -0.12
C ASP A 96 2.94 -3.41 -1.15
N VAL A 97 3.72 -4.45 -1.43
CA VAL A 97 4.47 -4.60 -2.68
C VAL A 97 3.66 -5.51 -3.58
N THR A 98 3.42 -5.09 -4.81
CA THR A 98 2.88 -5.95 -5.87
C THR A 98 3.89 -6.02 -7.01
N TRP A 99 4.25 -7.21 -7.49
CA TRP A 99 5.19 -7.37 -8.61
C TRP A 99 4.52 -7.85 -9.89
N ALA A 100 5.10 -7.49 -11.02
CA ALA A 100 4.61 -7.89 -12.33
C ALA A 100 4.86 -9.39 -12.56
N VAL A 101 3.83 -10.04 -13.11
CA VAL A 101 3.86 -11.43 -13.60
C VAL A 101 3.10 -11.47 -14.92
N ALA A 102 3.47 -12.39 -15.83
CA ALA A 102 2.86 -12.48 -17.15
C ALA A 102 1.36 -12.83 -17.09
N ASP A 103 0.97 -13.69 -16.15
CA ASP A 103 -0.42 -14.03 -15.87
C ASP A 103 -0.66 -13.97 -14.35
N PRO A 104 -1.38 -12.96 -13.84
CA PRO A 104 -1.64 -12.81 -12.40
C PRO A 104 -2.82 -13.65 -11.90
N ARG A 105 -3.51 -14.40 -12.78
CA ARG A 105 -4.66 -15.21 -12.35
C ARG A 105 -4.20 -16.35 -11.45
N GLY A 106 -4.84 -16.47 -10.28
CA GLY A 106 -4.48 -17.45 -9.26
C GLY A 106 -3.10 -17.23 -8.65
N LYS A 107 -2.51 -16.05 -8.84
CA LYS A 107 -1.22 -15.66 -8.26
C LYS A 107 -1.44 -14.72 -7.08
N HIS A 108 -0.63 -14.92 -6.05
CA HIS A 108 -0.57 -14.07 -4.88
C HIS A 108 0.64 -13.14 -5.03
N ASN A 109 0.70 -12.33 -6.08
CA ASN A 109 1.89 -11.51 -6.41
C ASN A 109 2.04 -10.28 -5.49
N THR A 110 1.93 -10.48 -4.18
CA THR A 110 1.93 -9.44 -3.14
C THR A 110 2.78 -9.82 -1.93
N LEU A 111 3.29 -8.80 -1.24
CA LEU A 111 3.90 -8.88 0.08
C LEU A 111 3.45 -7.68 0.90
N PHE A 112 2.95 -7.93 2.10
CA PHE A 112 2.54 -6.88 3.03
C PHE A 112 2.63 -7.37 4.48
N THR A 113 2.39 -6.45 5.41
CA THR A 113 2.23 -6.77 6.82
C THR A 113 0.97 -6.13 7.36
N MET A 114 0.52 -6.62 8.51
CA MET A 114 -0.56 -6.02 9.26
C MET A 114 -0.49 -6.40 10.73
N GLN A 115 -1.11 -5.57 11.56
CA GLN A 115 -1.54 -5.93 12.91
C GLN A 115 -3.04 -6.24 12.85
N PRO A 116 -3.49 -7.50 13.03
CA PRO A 116 -4.92 -7.81 13.01
C PRO A 116 -5.66 -7.06 14.12
N HIS A 117 -6.78 -6.42 13.80
CA HIS A 117 -7.56 -5.67 14.79
C HIS A 117 -9.06 -5.81 14.53
N SER A 118 -9.84 -5.97 15.60
CA SER A 118 -11.29 -5.85 15.57
C SER A 118 -11.77 -5.16 16.83
N SER A 119 -12.77 -4.30 16.69
CA SER A 119 -13.34 -3.54 17.79
C SER A 119 -14.75 -3.06 17.48
N PRO A 120 -15.72 -3.27 18.39
CA PRO A 120 -17.05 -2.69 18.23
C PRO A 120 -17.01 -1.15 18.29
N GLN A 121 -16.08 -0.54 19.03
CA GLN A 121 -15.87 0.91 19.04
C GLN A 121 -15.42 1.40 17.67
N GLU A 122 -14.48 0.71 17.04
CA GLU A 122 -14.04 1.05 15.69
C GLU A 122 -15.16 0.93 14.66
N LEU A 123 -15.91 -0.17 14.69
CA LEU A 123 -17.08 -0.32 13.83
C LEU A 123 -18.09 0.80 14.11
N GLY A 124 -18.35 1.11 15.37
CA GLY A 124 -19.29 2.16 15.77
C GLY A 124 -18.88 3.56 15.30
N MET A 125 -17.61 3.78 14.93
CA MET A 125 -17.22 5.02 14.23
C MET A 125 -17.91 5.17 12.88
N TYR A 126 -18.23 4.07 12.18
CA TYR A 126 -18.70 4.09 10.79
C TYR A 126 -20.08 3.45 10.56
N PHE A 127 -20.63 2.77 11.57
CA PHE A 127 -21.89 2.03 11.52
C PHE A 127 -22.88 2.57 12.57
N ALA A 128 -24.15 2.72 12.17
CA ALA A 128 -25.18 3.37 12.98
C ALA A 128 -25.86 2.41 13.98
N GLU A 129 -25.68 1.11 13.78
CA GLU A 129 -26.21 0.04 14.60
C GLU A 129 -25.73 0.13 16.07
N PRO A 130 -26.48 -0.43 17.03
CA PRO A 130 -26.03 -0.53 18.42
C PRO A 130 -24.70 -1.28 18.55
N LEU A 131 -23.83 -0.87 19.47
CA LEU A 131 -22.46 -1.41 19.57
C LEU A 131 -22.42 -2.89 19.96
N ASP A 132 -23.32 -3.32 20.85
CA ASP A 132 -23.31 -4.66 21.43
C ASP A 132 -23.38 -5.78 20.35
N PRO A 133 -24.34 -5.77 19.41
CA PRO A 133 -24.41 -6.77 18.34
C PRO A 133 -23.48 -6.46 17.15
N LEU A 134 -22.83 -5.30 17.11
CA LEU A 134 -22.23 -4.78 15.87
C LEU A 134 -21.12 -5.68 15.31
N THR A 135 -20.24 -6.19 16.16
CA THR A 135 -19.19 -7.13 15.73
C THR A 135 -19.80 -8.39 15.13
N GLU A 136 -20.82 -8.97 15.77
CA GLU A 136 -21.49 -10.17 15.29
C GLU A 136 -22.17 -9.92 13.93
N LEU A 137 -22.88 -8.80 13.77
CA LEU A 137 -23.53 -8.41 12.53
C LEU A 137 -22.53 -8.28 11.37
N VAL A 138 -21.36 -7.68 11.62
CA VAL A 138 -20.30 -7.59 10.61
C VAL A 138 -19.76 -8.97 10.26
N VAL A 139 -19.49 -9.82 11.26
CA VAL A 139 -18.97 -11.19 11.06
C VAL A 139 -19.91 -12.03 10.18
N ARG A 140 -21.24 -11.85 10.27
CA ARG A 140 -22.20 -12.55 9.39
C ARG A 140 -21.97 -12.29 7.89
N SER A 141 -21.45 -11.11 7.52
CA SER A 141 -21.16 -10.74 6.12
C SER A 141 -19.67 -10.78 5.77
N LYS A 142 -18.81 -10.72 6.79
CA LYS A 142 -17.35 -10.67 6.72
C LYS A 142 -16.79 -11.58 7.80
N SER A 143 -16.89 -12.89 7.55
CA SER A 143 -16.59 -13.95 8.52
C SER A 143 -15.20 -13.85 9.17
N ASN A 144 -14.23 -13.26 8.46
CA ASN A 144 -12.87 -13.06 8.96
C ASN A 144 -12.66 -11.74 9.73
N TYR A 145 -13.66 -10.87 9.89
CA TYR A 145 -13.46 -9.56 10.52
C TYR A 145 -12.87 -9.67 11.93
N ASP A 146 -13.38 -10.63 12.70
CA ASP A 146 -12.98 -10.87 14.09
C ASP A 146 -12.10 -12.13 14.23
N ALA A 147 -11.33 -12.44 13.19
CA ALA A 147 -10.42 -13.57 13.17
C ALA A 147 -8.97 -13.12 13.45
N TRP A 148 -8.26 -13.95 14.20
CA TRP A 148 -6.89 -13.69 14.62
C TRP A 148 -5.90 -13.74 13.42
N ASP A 149 -6.23 -14.57 12.43
CA ASP A 149 -5.43 -14.89 11.26
C ASP A 149 -5.84 -14.09 10.00
N LYS A 150 -6.74 -13.12 10.12
CA LYS A 150 -7.19 -12.34 8.95
C LYS A 150 -6.06 -11.58 8.26
N TRP A 151 -6.20 -11.44 6.94
CA TRP A 151 -5.30 -10.70 6.05
C TRP A 151 -5.86 -9.36 5.56
N ILE A 152 -6.98 -8.94 6.14
CA ILE A 152 -7.71 -7.75 5.72
C ILE A 152 -8.20 -6.95 6.93
N GLY A 153 -8.16 -5.62 6.82
CA GLY A 153 -8.54 -4.70 7.88
C GLY A 153 -7.37 -3.79 8.27
N GLY A 154 -7.70 -2.69 8.95
CA GLY A 154 -6.73 -1.74 9.47
C GLY A 154 -6.40 -1.99 10.94
N SER A 155 -5.40 -1.29 11.44
CA SER A 155 -5.08 -1.21 12.88
C SER A 155 -4.89 0.23 13.33
N PRO A 156 -5.38 0.62 14.53
CA PRO A 156 -5.01 1.90 15.15
C PRO A 156 -3.56 1.92 15.63
N TYR A 157 -2.91 0.75 15.71
CA TYR A 157 -1.58 0.57 16.26
C TYR A 157 -0.51 0.46 15.18
N GLU A 158 -0.88 0.53 13.89
CA GLU A 158 0.04 0.45 12.75
C GLU A 158 0.19 1.83 12.10
N GLN A 159 1.43 2.22 11.84
CA GLN A 159 1.75 3.40 11.06
C GLN A 159 2.81 3.05 10.00
N VAL A 160 2.64 3.60 8.81
CA VAL A 160 3.53 3.36 7.68
C VAL A 160 4.08 4.67 7.12
N PHE A 161 5.33 4.61 6.69
CA PHE A 161 6.00 5.70 6.01
C PHE A 161 6.77 5.15 4.81
N GLN A 162 6.53 5.73 3.64
CA GLN A 162 7.14 5.32 2.38
C GLN A 162 7.86 6.49 1.73
N HIS A 163 8.99 6.20 1.10
CA HIS A 163 9.64 7.09 0.16
C HIS A 163 10.20 6.26 -1.00
N GLU A 164 9.64 6.49 -2.19
CA GLU A 164 9.97 5.72 -3.40
C GLU A 164 9.87 4.19 -3.18
N ASP A 165 10.98 3.47 -3.35
CA ASP A 165 11.10 2.01 -3.24
C ASP A 165 11.43 1.51 -1.82
N ALA A 166 11.40 2.39 -0.82
CA ALA A 166 11.60 2.07 0.57
C ALA A 166 10.36 2.36 1.42
N LEU A 167 10.06 1.47 2.37
CA LEU A 167 8.94 1.60 3.30
C LEU A 167 9.35 1.17 4.70
N ILE A 168 8.85 1.88 5.71
CA ILE A 168 8.98 1.55 7.12
C ILE A 168 7.56 1.41 7.67
N THR A 169 7.26 0.27 8.28
CA THR A 169 6.06 0.07 9.10
C THR A 169 6.46 -0.04 10.56
N LEU A 170 5.72 0.62 11.45
CA LEU A 170 5.93 0.60 12.89
C LEU A 170 4.62 0.28 13.60
N CYS A 171 4.69 -0.52 14.66
CA CYS A 171 3.58 -0.82 15.54
C CYS A 171 3.91 -0.59 17.01
N ASP A 172 3.02 0.06 17.75
CA ASP A 172 3.04 0.12 19.23
C ASP A 172 1.72 -0.41 19.79
N ILE A 173 1.68 -1.73 19.99
CA ILE A 173 0.45 -2.46 20.31
C ILE A 173 0.24 -2.47 21.85
N PRO A 174 -0.92 -2.03 22.36
CA PRO A 174 -1.17 -2.06 23.79
C PRO A 174 -1.38 -3.50 24.30
N LYS A 175 -1.12 -3.73 25.60
CA LYS A 175 -1.29 -5.04 26.24
C LYS A 175 -2.71 -5.60 26.13
N HIS A 176 -3.71 -4.72 26.10
CA HIS A 176 -5.13 -5.07 26.04
C HIS A 176 -5.66 -5.20 24.60
N ALA A 177 -4.81 -5.04 23.58
CA ALA A 177 -5.23 -5.27 22.20
C ALA A 177 -5.69 -6.72 22.04
N ARG A 178 -6.80 -6.92 21.32
CA ARG A 178 -7.42 -8.23 21.11
C ARG A 178 -6.47 -9.25 20.48
N PHE A 179 -5.67 -8.80 19.53
CA PHE A 179 -4.71 -9.61 18.79
C PHE A 179 -3.30 -8.98 18.91
N PRO A 180 -2.60 -9.16 20.04
CA PRO A 180 -1.41 -8.38 20.37
C PRO A 180 -0.13 -8.90 19.67
N TYR A 181 -0.17 -9.05 18.35
CA TYR A 181 0.91 -9.57 17.52
C TYR A 181 0.91 -8.90 16.13
N PHE A 182 2.02 -9.07 15.42
CA PHE A 182 2.27 -8.52 14.09
C PHE A 182 2.47 -9.66 13.09
N CYS A 183 1.89 -9.52 11.89
CA CYS A 183 1.90 -10.55 10.85
C CYS A 183 2.45 -9.98 9.54
N GLY A 184 3.17 -10.80 8.77
CA GLY A 184 3.56 -10.51 7.39
C GLY A 184 3.17 -11.65 6.46
N LEU A 185 2.55 -11.34 5.32
CA LEU A 185 2.24 -12.30 4.28
C LEU A 185 3.41 -12.35 3.29
N PHE A 186 4.00 -13.55 3.15
CA PHE A 186 4.99 -13.86 2.14
C PHE A 186 4.40 -14.90 1.19
N SER A 187 4.07 -14.44 -0.01
CA SER A 187 3.50 -15.26 -1.07
C SER A 187 4.30 -16.52 -1.39
N ASN A 188 3.59 -17.61 -1.67
CA ASN A 188 4.13 -18.84 -2.22
C ASN A 188 4.64 -18.68 -3.68
N ASP A 189 4.26 -17.60 -4.37
CA ASP A 189 4.70 -17.27 -5.74
C ASP A 189 6.02 -16.49 -5.78
N LEU A 190 6.66 -16.26 -4.63
CA LEU A 190 8.03 -15.78 -4.57
C LEU A 190 8.96 -16.83 -5.21
N ALA A 191 9.68 -16.44 -6.26
CA ALA A 191 10.66 -17.29 -6.93
C ALA A 191 11.83 -17.68 -6.01
N ARG A 192 12.18 -16.80 -5.06
CA ARG A 192 13.22 -17.02 -4.05
C ARG A 192 12.83 -16.35 -2.74
N ARG A 193 13.21 -16.97 -1.63
CA ARG A 193 13.15 -16.36 -0.29
C ARG A 193 14.26 -16.94 0.58
N GLU A 194 15.06 -16.07 1.18
CA GLU A 194 16.23 -16.42 1.99
C GLU A 194 16.29 -15.55 3.25
N ALA A 195 16.26 -16.17 4.42
CA ALA A 195 16.57 -15.50 5.68
C ALA A 195 18.10 -15.42 5.82
N ASP A 196 18.64 -14.22 5.81
CA ASP A 196 20.08 -13.96 5.82
C ASP A 196 20.61 -13.74 7.25
N LYS A 197 21.87 -14.09 7.47
CA LYS A 197 22.54 -13.93 8.78
C LYS A 197 22.62 -12.47 9.24
N SER A 198 22.53 -11.50 8.33
CA SER A 198 22.46 -10.08 8.69
C SER A 198 21.16 -9.71 9.43
N GLY A 199 20.12 -10.55 9.36
CA GLY A 199 18.77 -10.30 9.86
C GLY A 199 17.80 -9.77 8.80
N TRP A 200 18.27 -9.56 7.56
CA TRP A 200 17.40 -9.31 6.42
C TRP A 200 16.79 -10.61 5.90
N ILE A 201 15.56 -10.54 5.41
CA ILE A 201 14.92 -11.57 4.61
C ILE A 201 14.91 -11.05 3.19
N PHE A 202 15.62 -11.73 2.30
CA PHE A 202 15.62 -11.40 0.88
C PHE A 202 14.60 -12.26 0.16
N ALA A 203 13.86 -11.68 -0.77
CA ALA A 203 12.91 -12.38 -1.60
C ALA A 203 12.92 -11.86 -3.04
N GLN A 204 12.44 -12.67 -3.97
CA GLN A 204 12.28 -12.26 -5.37
C GLN A 204 10.89 -12.64 -5.87
N GLY A 205 10.13 -11.65 -6.31
CA GLY A 205 8.85 -11.82 -7.00
C GLY A 205 8.95 -11.32 -8.43
N GLY A 206 8.91 -12.21 -9.42
CA GLY A 206 9.20 -11.84 -10.81
C GLY A 206 10.55 -11.12 -10.94
N ALA A 207 10.54 -9.90 -11.48
CA ALA A 207 11.73 -9.04 -11.59
C ALA A 207 11.93 -8.09 -10.38
N ALA A 208 11.10 -8.18 -9.34
CA ALA A 208 11.25 -7.40 -8.13
C ALA A 208 12.16 -8.12 -7.12
N LEU A 209 13.26 -7.47 -6.75
CA LEU A 209 14.12 -7.86 -5.65
C LEU A 209 13.63 -7.16 -4.39
N ILE A 210 13.41 -7.92 -3.32
CA ILE A 210 12.79 -7.47 -2.08
C ILE A 210 13.73 -7.77 -0.92
N ALA A 211 14.04 -6.75 -0.13
CA ALA A 211 14.68 -6.93 1.17
C ALA A 211 13.71 -6.48 2.26
N TYR A 212 13.45 -7.38 3.20
CA TYR A 212 12.55 -7.16 4.32
C TYR A 212 13.32 -7.34 5.63
N ARG A 213 13.32 -6.33 6.50
CA ARG A 213 13.94 -6.37 7.81
C ARG A 213 12.87 -6.39 8.90
N PRO A 214 12.62 -7.54 9.55
CA PRO A 214 11.78 -7.55 10.74
C PRO A 214 12.44 -6.74 11.86
N LEU A 215 11.64 -5.99 12.62
CA LEU A 215 12.13 -5.18 13.74
C LEU A 215 12.08 -5.90 15.10
N ALA A 216 11.48 -7.10 15.14
CA ALA A 216 11.43 -7.96 16.31
C ALA A 216 11.53 -9.45 15.92
N PRO A 217 11.84 -10.35 16.87
CA PRO A 217 11.83 -11.80 16.62
C PRO A 217 10.50 -12.30 16.06
N TYR A 218 10.56 -13.33 15.24
CA TYR A 218 9.40 -13.89 14.55
C TYR A 218 9.51 -15.41 14.40
N GLU A 219 8.39 -16.04 14.10
CA GLU A 219 8.27 -17.43 13.71
C GLU A 219 7.61 -17.52 12.32
N TRP A 220 7.99 -18.51 11.53
CA TRP A 220 7.29 -18.82 10.29
C TRP A 220 6.12 -19.77 10.57
N LYS A 221 4.96 -19.45 10.04
CA LYS A 221 3.79 -20.32 9.96
C LYS A 221 3.42 -20.55 8.51
N LYS A 222 2.86 -21.71 8.23
CA LYS A 222 2.36 -22.06 6.91
C LYS A 222 0.85 -21.81 6.88
N GLU A 223 0.40 -21.10 5.86
CA GLU A 223 -1.01 -20.89 5.57
C GLU A 223 -1.58 -22.06 4.76
N GLU A 224 -2.90 -22.23 4.76
CA GLU A 224 -3.57 -23.33 4.07
C GLU A 224 -3.37 -23.29 2.54
N ASP A 225 -3.30 -22.09 1.97
CA ASP A 225 -3.04 -21.83 0.55
C ASP A 225 -1.55 -21.95 0.16
N GLY A 226 -0.70 -22.27 1.14
CA GLY A 226 0.74 -22.45 0.96
C GLY A 226 1.56 -21.18 1.14
N ASP A 227 0.93 -20.02 1.32
CA ASP A 227 1.64 -18.80 1.70
C ASP A 227 2.34 -18.97 3.05
N ALA A 228 3.33 -18.13 3.29
CA ALA A 228 4.05 -18.12 4.55
C ALA A 228 3.70 -16.88 5.37
N ARG A 229 3.25 -17.11 6.60
CA ARG A 229 3.04 -16.07 7.59
C ARG A 229 4.30 -15.88 8.43
N LEU A 230 4.88 -14.69 8.35
CA LEU A 230 5.76 -14.19 9.40
C LEU A 230 4.89 -13.80 10.58
N PHE A 231 5.10 -14.38 11.75
CA PHE A 231 4.31 -14.13 12.95
C PHE A 231 5.20 -13.65 14.10
N SER A 232 4.87 -12.53 14.73
CA SER A 232 5.64 -11.97 15.83
C SER A 232 4.76 -11.54 17.00
N LYS A 233 5.00 -12.11 18.19
CA LYS A 233 4.27 -11.82 19.44
C LYS A 233 4.74 -10.53 20.12
N HIS A 234 5.69 -9.81 19.52
CA HIS A 234 6.23 -8.58 20.09
C HIS A 234 5.30 -7.40 19.76
N ARG A 235 4.96 -6.62 20.79
CA ARG A 235 4.00 -5.52 20.71
C ARG A 235 4.57 -4.23 20.12
N LYS A 236 5.86 -3.97 20.34
CA LYS A 236 6.61 -2.92 19.66
C LYS A 236 7.38 -3.56 18.53
N ASN A 237 6.98 -3.25 17.30
CA ASN A 237 7.33 -4.07 16.14
C ASN A 237 7.28 -3.26 14.84
N GLY A 238 7.48 -3.96 13.73
CA GLY A 238 7.35 -3.42 12.39
C GLY A 238 8.33 -4.06 11.42
N ALA A 239 8.59 -3.37 10.32
CA ALA A 239 9.53 -3.80 9.31
C ALA A 239 10.13 -2.61 8.54
N VAL A 240 11.32 -2.81 7.98
CA VAL A 240 11.84 -2.00 6.87
C VAL A 240 11.80 -2.82 5.60
N VAL A 241 11.34 -2.23 4.50
CA VAL A 241 11.30 -2.83 3.18
C VAL A 241 12.10 -1.96 2.22
N GLN A 242 12.96 -2.59 1.43
CA GLN A 242 13.67 -1.96 0.32
C GLN A 242 13.49 -2.82 -0.92
N LEU A 243 13.11 -2.18 -2.02
CA LEU A 243 12.96 -2.83 -3.31
C LEU A 243 14.03 -2.37 -4.30
N ALA A 244 14.31 -3.22 -5.28
CA ALA A 244 15.03 -2.85 -6.49
C ALA A 244 14.60 -3.77 -7.64
N PRO A 245 14.66 -3.33 -8.90
CA PRO A 245 14.40 -4.22 -10.03
C PRO A 245 15.66 -5.06 -10.34
N ALA A 246 15.45 -6.27 -10.84
CA ALA A 246 16.53 -7.15 -11.33
C ALA A 246 17.29 -6.59 -12.54
N SER A 247 16.77 -5.51 -13.16
CA SER A 247 17.46 -4.75 -14.21
C SER A 247 18.54 -3.81 -13.66
N GLU A 248 18.47 -3.43 -12.38
CA GLU A 248 19.46 -2.55 -11.72
C GLU A 248 20.48 -3.34 -10.89
N TYR A 249 20.11 -4.52 -10.40
CA TYR A 249 20.99 -5.34 -9.54
C TYR A 249 20.83 -6.84 -9.84
N SER A 250 21.92 -7.58 -9.79
CA SER A 250 21.83 -9.02 -9.59
C SER A 250 21.41 -9.37 -8.15
N TRP A 251 20.96 -10.61 -7.93
CA TRP A 251 20.55 -11.10 -6.61
C TRP A 251 21.63 -10.88 -5.53
N GLU A 252 22.89 -11.24 -5.82
CA GLU A 252 23.98 -11.14 -4.86
C GLU A 252 24.44 -9.69 -4.66
N GLU A 253 24.45 -8.87 -5.70
CA GLU A 253 24.75 -7.44 -5.59
C GLU A 253 23.69 -6.71 -4.76
N PHE A 254 22.41 -7.02 -4.97
CA PHE A 254 21.32 -6.47 -4.18
C PHE A 254 21.49 -6.82 -2.71
N LYS A 255 21.71 -8.10 -2.38
CA LYS A 255 21.97 -8.55 -1.00
C LYS A 255 23.17 -7.84 -0.40
N LYS A 256 24.29 -7.77 -1.11
CA LYS A 256 25.51 -7.08 -0.66
C LYS A 256 25.25 -5.60 -0.38
N THR A 257 24.57 -4.91 -1.30
CA THR A 257 24.33 -3.47 -1.22
C THR A 257 23.38 -3.15 -0.07
N VAL A 258 22.27 -3.88 0.05
CA VAL A 258 21.29 -3.68 1.14
C VAL A 258 21.91 -3.91 2.51
N ARG A 259 22.77 -4.94 2.68
CA ARG A 259 23.47 -5.19 3.95
C ARG A 259 24.35 -4.01 4.39
N ALA A 260 24.85 -3.22 3.46
CA ALA A 260 25.71 -2.08 3.73
C ALA A 260 24.94 -0.78 3.99
N LEU A 261 23.62 -0.76 3.80
CA LEU A 261 22.81 0.45 4.02
C LEU A 261 22.78 0.83 5.50
N PRO A 262 23.01 2.11 5.84
CA PRO A 262 22.80 2.62 7.19
C PRO A 262 21.39 2.35 7.70
N LEU A 263 21.30 1.65 8.83
CA LEU A 263 20.04 1.29 9.48
C LEU A 263 20.21 1.33 11.00
N GLU A 264 19.45 2.21 11.65
CA GLU A 264 19.30 2.26 13.10
C GLU A 264 17.87 1.89 13.49
N ILE A 265 17.73 0.96 14.44
CA ILE A 265 16.43 0.48 14.94
C ILE A 265 16.40 0.68 16.45
N LYS A 266 15.34 1.33 16.97
CA LYS A 266 15.10 1.43 18.42
C LYS A 266 13.64 1.12 18.72
N MET A 267 13.38 0.09 19.52
CA MET A 267 12.01 -0.32 19.89
C MET A 267 11.53 0.25 21.24
N GLN A 268 12.40 0.95 21.98
CA GLN A 268 12.07 1.54 23.28
C GLN A 268 12.64 2.98 23.37
N PRO A 269 11.95 3.91 24.08
CA PRO A 269 10.62 3.75 24.67
C PRO A 269 9.49 3.80 23.64
N LYS A 270 9.74 4.22 22.40
CA LYS A 270 8.81 4.15 21.27
C LYS A 270 9.50 3.50 20.06
N PRO A 271 8.78 2.74 19.21
CA PRO A 271 9.34 2.24 17.95
C PRO A 271 9.85 3.40 17.09
N SER A 272 11.06 3.28 16.59
CA SER A 272 11.67 4.23 15.68
C SER A 272 12.72 3.58 14.79
N VAL A 273 12.83 4.10 13.57
CA VAL A 273 13.80 3.66 12.56
C VAL A 273 14.41 4.88 11.88
N ARG A 274 15.72 4.83 11.68
CA ARG A 274 16.44 5.66 10.71
C ARG A 274 17.06 4.75 9.67
N PHE A 275 16.74 4.97 8.40
CA PHE A 275 17.16 4.12 7.30
C PHE A 275 17.59 4.96 6.11
N THR A 276 18.70 4.62 5.47
CA THR A 276 19.09 5.20 4.18
C THR A 276 18.76 4.22 3.06
N SER A 277 17.89 4.62 2.13
CA SER A 277 17.45 3.77 1.01
C SER A 277 18.57 3.55 -0.02
N LEU A 278 18.36 2.60 -0.94
CA LEU A 278 19.27 2.39 -2.09
C LEU A 278 19.44 3.64 -2.96
N ARG A 279 18.44 4.53 -2.99
CA ARG A 279 18.46 5.81 -3.72
C ARG A 279 19.10 6.95 -2.92
N GLY A 280 19.59 6.66 -1.71
CA GLY A 280 20.31 7.63 -0.87
C GLY A 280 19.42 8.51 0.00
N ALA A 281 18.09 8.31 -0.02
CA ALA A 281 17.18 9.06 0.84
C ALA A 281 17.28 8.58 2.28
N ARG A 282 17.57 9.50 3.20
CA ARG A 282 17.56 9.23 4.65
C ARG A 282 16.15 9.39 5.19
N MET A 283 15.51 8.27 5.51
CA MET A 283 14.18 8.20 6.13
C MET A 283 14.31 8.14 7.66
N GLU A 284 13.59 9.00 8.37
CA GLU A 284 13.48 8.99 9.83
C GLU A 284 12.02 8.88 10.23
N PHE A 285 11.68 7.84 10.97
CA PHE A 285 10.31 7.57 11.37
C PHE A 285 10.26 7.13 12.84
N VAL A 286 9.54 7.89 13.65
CA VAL A 286 9.24 7.59 15.05
C VAL A 286 7.73 7.43 15.17
N TYR A 287 7.29 6.40 15.87
CA TYR A 287 5.86 6.14 16.07
C TYR A 287 5.18 7.35 16.76
N ASP A 288 4.02 7.76 16.23
CA ASP A 288 3.26 8.98 16.61
C ASP A 288 3.96 10.31 16.32
N GLU A 289 4.96 10.34 15.44
CA GLU A 289 5.60 11.58 15.00
C GLU A 289 5.56 11.72 13.48
N THR A 290 5.64 12.97 13.00
CA THR A 290 5.74 13.24 11.56
C THR A 290 7.08 12.71 11.03
N PRO A 291 7.08 11.81 10.03
CA PRO A 291 8.31 11.29 9.45
C PRO A 291 9.09 12.37 8.72
N LYS A 292 10.38 12.12 8.51
CA LYS A 292 11.29 13.02 7.79
C LYS A 292 12.01 12.30 6.66
N VAL A 293 12.25 13.01 5.56
CA VAL A 293 13.18 12.62 4.49
C VAL A 293 14.30 13.65 4.45
N ASN A 294 15.55 13.19 4.53
CA ASN A 294 16.74 14.05 4.48
C ASN A 294 16.68 15.22 5.50
N GLY A 295 16.13 14.94 6.69
CA GLY A 295 15.95 15.92 7.76
C GLY A 295 14.73 16.84 7.62
N VAL A 296 14.00 16.78 6.50
CA VAL A 296 12.80 17.59 6.24
C VAL A 296 11.55 16.79 6.59
N ALA A 297 10.69 17.35 7.44
CA ALA A 297 9.41 16.73 7.80
C ALA A 297 8.48 16.65 6.60
N VAL A 298 7.72 15.56 6.50
CA VAL A 298 6.72 15.38 5.43
C VAL A 298 5.60 16.41 5.59
N ASP A 299 5.35 17.18 4.54
CA ASP A 299 4.29 18.19 4.50
C ASP A 299 2.94 17.57 4.13
N TYR A 300 2.24 17.07 5.15
CA TYR A 300 0.87 16.56 5.00
C TYR A 300 -0.19 17.67 4.87
N GLU A 301 0.16 18.92 5.22
CA GLU A 301 -0.76 20.04 5.15
C GLU A 301 -1.04 20.41 3.70
N HIS A 302 0.03 20.58 2.92
CA HIS A 302 0.02 20.94 1.50
C HIS A 302 0.00 19.73 0.55
N TRP A 303 -0.36 18.54 1.04
CA TRP A 303 -0.51 17.36 0.19
C TRP A 303 -1.64 17.53 -0.84
N PRO A 304 -1.36 17.46 -2.16
CA PRO A 304 -2.35 17.66 -3.22
C PRO A 304 -3.46 16.61 -3.22
N LEU A 305 -4.56 16.87 -3.95
CA LEU A 305 -5.61 15.87 -4.14
C LEU A 305 -5.10 14.69 -4.97
N PHE A 306 -4.38 15.02 -6.03
CA PHE A 306 -3.63 14.09 -6.88
C PHE A 306 -2.33 14.77 -7.29
N ASP A 307 -1.24 14.01 -7.29
CA ASP A 307 0.04 14.49 -7.77
C ASP A 307 0.90 13.35 -8.30
N GLY A 308 1.20 13.40 -9.60
CA GLY A 308 2.13 12.50 -10.26
C GLY A 308 2.39 12.99 -11.69
N PRO A 309 3.18 12.25 -12.49
CA PRO A 309 3.54 12.69 -13.83
C PRO A 309 2.33 12.82 -14.76
N PHE A 310 1.30 11.99 -14.55
CA PHE A 310 0.14 11.90 -15.44
C PHE A 310 -1.10 12.65 -14.98
N MET A 311 -1.17 13.00 -13.70
CA MET A 311 -2.37 13.53 -13.09
C MET A 311 -2.02 14.51 -11.97
N PHE A 312 -2.70 15.66 -11.97
CA PHE A 312 -2.52 16.68 -10.94
C PHE A 312 -3.85 17.34 -10.57
N SER A 313 -4.02 17.63 -9.28
CA SER A 313 -5.13 18.41 -8.78
C SER A 313 -4.80 18.96 -7.39
N GLU A 314 -4.95 20.27 -7.23
CA GLU A 314 -4.89 20.90 -5.92
C GLU A 314 -6.14 20.58 -5.11
N LYS A 315 -5.99 20.45 -3.79
CA LYS A 315 -7.12 20.23 -2.89
C LYS A 315 -8.12 21.40 -3.00
N GLY A 316 -9.35 21.08 -3.37
CA GLY A 316 -10.45 22.05 -3.45
C GLY A 316 -10.52 22.84 -4.75
N SER A 317 -9.58 22.64 -5.68
CA SER A 317 -9.56 23.33 -7.00
C SER A 317 -10.77 23.03 -7.89
N ARG A 318 -11.46 21.90 -7.65
CA ARG A 318 -12.51 21.36 -8.53
C ARG A 318 -12.02 21.16 -9.97
N LYS A 319 -10.71 20.97 -10.16
CA LYS A 319 -10.10 20.70 -11.46
C LYS A 319 -9.19 19.48 -11.38
N LEU A 320 -9.25 18.64 -12.39
CA LEU A 320 -8.33 17.51 -12.57
C LEU A 320 -7.61 17.65 -13.89
N GLU A 321 -6.29 17.79 -13.82
CA GLU A 321 -5.43 17.80 -14.99
C GLU A 321 -4.94 16.38 -15.28
N LEU A 322 -5.03 15.97 -16.53
CA LEU A 322 -4.48 14.73 -17.06
C LEU A 322 -3.51 15.06 -18.20
N ARG A 323 -2.37 14.39 -18.23
CA ARG A 323 -1.31 14.67 -19.21
C ARG A 323 -0.51 13.41 -19.56
N HIS A 324 -0.16 13.29 -20.84
CA HIS A 324 0.77 12.29 -21.34
C HIS A 324 1.41 12.82 -22.63
N GLY A 325 2.74 12.89 -22.72
CA GLY A 325 3.43 13.52 -23.85
C GLY A 325 2.92 14.94 -24.11
N LYS A 326 2.38 15.18 -25.33
CA LYS A 326 1.71 16.45 -25.69
C LYS A 326 0.21 16.46 -25.43
N LEU A 327 -0.40 15.32 -25.11
CA LEU A 327 -1.85 15.23 -24.87
C LEU A 327 -2.20 15.82 -23.50
N ARG A 328 -3.24 16.65 -23.46
CA ARG A 328 -3.73 17.30 -22.25
C ARG A 328 -5.24 17.17 -22.16
N ARG A 329 -5.75 16.96 -20.95
CA ARG A 329 -7.17 17.06 -20.60
C ARG A 329 -7.33 17.76 -19.27
N VAL A 330 -8.34 18.62 -19.17
CA VAL A 330 -8.82 19.17 -17.90
C VAL A 330 -10.27 18.77 -17.71
N LEU A 331 -10.57 18.14 -16.57
CA LEU A 331 -11.92 18.01 -16.06
C LEU A 331 -12.19 19.20 -15.15
N ASP A 332 -13.14 20.05 -15.52
CA ASP A 332 -13.57 21.19 -14.73
C ASP A 332 -14.92 20.88 -14.09
N PHE A 333 -14.93 20.61 -12.78
CA PHE A 333 -16.14 20.26 -12.04
C PHE A 333 -16.94 21.49 -11.61
N GLU A 334 -16.38 22.69 -11.73
CA GLU A 334 -17.11 23.94 -11.49
C GLU A 334 -17.90 24.35 -12.73
N ALA A 335 -17.26 24.31 -13.90
CA ALA A 335 -17.91 24.56 -15.19
C ALA A 335 -18.69 23.34 -15.72
N VAL A 336 -18.50 22.16 -15.12
CA VAL A 336 -19.04 20.86 -15.57
C VAL A 336 -18.66 20.58 -17.03
N GLY A 337 -17.35 20.61 -17.31
CA GLY A 337 -16.82 20.51 -18.66
C GLY A 337 -15.54 19.69 -18.77
N ILE A 338 -15.25 19.27 -20.00
CA ILE A 338 -14.00 18.59 -20.38
C ILE A 338 -13.34 19.41 -21.49
N LYS A 339 -12.06 19.70 -21.33
CA LYS A 339 -11.25 20.37 -22.36
C LYS A 339 -10.04 19.54 -22.70
N ASP A 340 -9.89 19.22 -23.98
CA ASP A 340 -8.76 18.47 -24.53
C ASP A 340 -7.95 19.35 -25.49
N TRP A 341 -6.62 19.20 -25.48
CA TRP A 341 -5.75 19.83 -26.46
C TRP A 341 -4.41 19.09 -26.61
N ILE A 342 -3.68 19.44 -27.67
CA ILE A 342 -2.30 19.03 -27.89
C ILE A 342 -1.40 20.24 -27.59
N GLU A 343 -0.51 20.11 -26.62
CA GLU A 343 0.47 21.14 -26.29
C GLU A 343 1.46 21.32 -27.44
N LYS A 344 1.74 22.57 -27.81
CA LYS A 344 2.54 22.92 -28.99
C LYS A 344 3.98 22.45 -28.85
#